data_AF-A0A450VVN5-F1
#
_entry.id   AF-A0A450VVN5-F1
#
_cell.length_a   1.000
_cell.length_b   1.000
_cell.length_c   1.000
_cell.angle_alpha   90.00
_cell.angle_beta   90.00
_cell.angle_gamma   90.00
#
_symmetry.space_group_name_H-M   'P 1'
#
loop_
_entity.id
_entity.type
_entity.pdbx_description
1 polymer ?
#
loop_
_entity_poly.entity_id
_entity_poly.type
_entity_poly.pdbx_seq_one_letter_code
_entity_poly.pdbx_strand_id
1 'polypeptide(L)'
;MVHVTFPLVPFFLEGIVRMIVFNDIGWTTFRSSTLAMSMGILCLFVNQSLFGYKRIICSKDETGNMVGLVHAFSWLAIFCFAFFGMVVFSSALMEELGSGKIAYIKHTLDIIILIGSLLPISLSLVAQRTFKLRAVL
;
A
#
# COMPACT_ATOMS: atom_id res chain seq x y z
N MET A 1 7.84 -3.12 13.28
CA MET A 1 6.42 -2.68 13.34
C MET A 1 6.25 -1.21 12.95
N VAL A 2 6.98 -0.25 13.56
CA VAL A 2 6.91 1.19 13.19
C VAL A 2 7.04 1.44 11.68
N HIS A 3 7.89 0.65 11.00
CA HIS A 3 8.10 0.67 9.55
C HIS A 3 6.88 0.29 8.68
N VAL A 4 5.96 -0.54 9.18
CA VAL A 4 4.71 -0.86 8.47
C VAL A 4 3.62 0.14 8.82
N THR A 5 3.57 0.53 10.10
CA THR A 5 2.51 1.40 10.61
C THR A 5 2.61 2.82 10.04
N PHE A 6 3.83 3.36 9.85
CA PHE A 6 4.03 4.74 9.42
C PHE A 6 3.41 5.06 8.04
N PRO A 7 3.65 4.26 6.98
CA PRO A 7 2.99 4.47 5.68
C PRO A 7 1.47 4.28 5.70
N LEU A 8 0.94 3.55 6.68
CA LEU A 8 -0.48 3.28 6.87
C LEU A 8 -1.19 4.35 7.72
N VAL A 9 -0.45 5.25 8.40
CA VAL A 9 -1.04 6.33 9.21
C VAL A 9 -2.04 7.17 8.42
N PRO A 10 -1.76 7.63 7.18
CA PRO A 10 -2.71 8.44 6.42
C PRO A 10 -4.05 7.73 6.19
N PHE A 11 -4.02 6.42 5.93
CA PHE A 11 -5.23 5.61 5.77
C PHE A 11 -6.06 5.51 7.05
N PHE A 12 -5.42 5.21 8.19
CA PHE A 12 -6.12 5.12 9.47
C PHE A 12 -6.62 6.50 9.94
N LEU A 13 -5.83 7.54 9.75
CA LEU A 13 -6.18 8.91 10.11
C LEU A 13 -7.38 9.40 9.28
N GLU A 14 -7.41 9.14 7.98
CA GLU A 14 -8.58 9.45 7.16
C GLU A 14 -9.83 8.71 7.66
N GLY A 15 -9.72 7.42 7.98
CA GLY A 15 -10.82 6.64 8.53
C GLY A 15 -11.37 7.25 9.82
N ILE A 16 -10.50 7.64 10.75
CA ILE A 16 -10.89 8.30 12.01
C ILE A 16 -11.59 9.63 11.75
N VAL A 17 -11.00 10.49 10.89
CA VAL A 17 -11.60 11.78 10.54
C VAL A 17 -12.99 11.59 9.96
N ARG A 18 -13.19 10.60 9.08
CA ARG A 18 -14.49 10.35 8.45
C ARG A 18 -15.51 9.75 9.42
N MET A 19 -15.09 8.88 10.35
CA MET A 19 -15.98 8.43 11.43
C MET A 19 -16.47 9.60 12.28
N ILE A 20 -15.58 10.53 12.65
CA ILE A 20 -15.95 11.72 13.44
C ILE A 20 -16.91 12.63 12.66
N VAL A 21 -16.65 12.85 11.37
CA VAL A 21 -17.44 13.77 10.54
C VAL A 21 -18.82 13.20 10.18
N PHE A 22 -18.88 11.91 9.82
CA PHE A 22 -20.11 11.29 9.31
C PHE A 22 -20.89 10.52 10.39
N ASN A 23 -20.31 10.31 11.59
CA ASN A 23 -20.89 9.52 12.68
C ASN A 23 -21.42 8.13 12.25
N ASP A 24 -20.84 7.57 11.19
CA ASP A 24 -21.23 6.29 10.61
C ASP A 24 -19.99 5.48 10.21
N ILE A 25 -20.09 4.17 10.40
CA ILE A 25 -19.05 3.19 10.05
C ILE A 25 -19.61 2.39 8.87
N GLY A 26 -19.31 2.87 7.66
CA GLY A 26 -19.73 2.24 6.42
C GLY A 26 -18.55 1.89 5.52
N TRP A 27 -18.85 1.20 4.42
CA TRP A 27 -17.87 0.89 3.35
C TRP A 27 -17.25 2.12 2.71
N THR A 28 -17.88 3.29 2.87
CA THR A 28 -17.38 4.57 2.38
C THR A 28 -16.41 5.25 3.34
N THR A 29 -16.31 4.80 4.59
CA THR A 29 -15.46 5.39 5.64
C THR A 29 -13.98 5.26 5.31
N PHE A 30 -13.57 4.12 4.73
CA PHE A 30 -12.19 3.89 4.30
C PHE A 30 -12.08 3.96 2.78
N ARG A 31 -11.32 4.93 2.24
CA ARG A 31 -11.07 5.00 0.80
C ARG A 31 -10.04 3.96 0.36
N SER A 32 -10.43 3.14 -0.60
CA SER A 32 -9.55 2.23 -1.33
C SER A 32 -8.41 2.96 -2.02
N SER A 33 -8.62 4.20 -2.49
CA SER A 33 -7.55 5.03 -3.07
C SER A 33 -6.44 5.32 -2.05
N THR A 34 -6.80 5.76 -0.84
CA THR A 34 -5.83 6.04 0.21
C THR A 34 -5.14 4.77 0.69
N LEU A 35 -5.85 3.64 0.72
CA LEU A 35 -5.25 2.33 0.98
C LEU A 35 -4.20 1.97 -0.08
N ALA A 36 -4.55 2.06 -1.37
CA ALA A 36 -3.64 1.77 -2.48
C ALA A 36 -2.41 2.68 -2.46
N MET A 37 -2.59 3.98 -2.21
CA MET A 37 -1.49 4.93 -2.06
C MET A 37 -0.58 4.57 -0.88
N SER A 38 -1.17 4.31 0.29
CA SER A 38 -0.43 3.93 1.51
C SER A 38 0.37 2.64 1.30
N MET A 39 -0.20 1.66 0.58
CA MET A 39 0.50 0.43 0.21
C MET A 39 1.65 0.67 -0.79
N GLY A 40 1.45 1.55 -1.77
CA GLY A 40 2.52 1.95 -2.69
C GLY A 40 3.70 2.60 -1.96
N ILE A 41 3.41 3.50 -1.02
CA ILE A 41 4.43 4.15 -0.17
C ILE A 41 5.12 3.13 0.72
N LEU A 42 4.39 2.20 1.34
CA LEU A 42 4.96 1.11 2.14
C LEU A 42 5.97 0.30 1.33
N CYS A 43 5.62 -0.07 0.10
CA CYS A 43 6.49 -0.82 -0.79
C CYS A 43 7.76 -0.04 -1.13
N LEU A 44 7.65 1.25 -1.47
CA LEU A 44 8.82 2.11 -1.72
C LEU A 44 9.71 2.25 -0.48
N PHE A 45 9.12 2.42 0.69
CA PHE A 45 9.86 2.59 1.94
C PHE A 45 10.65 1.33 2.31
N VAL A 46 10.03 0.15 2.20
CA VAL A 46 10.73 -1.13 2.43
C VAL A 46 11.84 -1.32 1.40
N ASN A 47 11.58 -0.98 0.14
CA ASN A 47 12.56 -1.09 -0.93
C ASN A 47 13.79 -0.20 -0.66
N GLN A 48 13.59 1.07 -0.30
CA GLN A 48 14.67 1.97 0.11
C GLN A 48 15.44 1.44 1.33
N SER A 49 14.74 0.86 2.30
CA SER A 49 15.36 0.26 3.49
C SER A 49 16.26 -0.92 3.12
N LEU A 50 15.84 -1.78 2.18
CA LEU A 50 16.63 -2.90 1.67
C LEU A 50 17.87 -2.42 0.89
N PHE A 51 17.74 -1.36 0.09
CA PHE A 51 18.88 -0.73 -0.58
C PHE A 51 19.88 -0.13 0.42
N GLY A 52 19.39 0.46 1.51
CA GLY A 52 20.23 0.92 2.63
C GLY A 52 21.00 -0.23 3.28
N TYR A 53 20.33 -1.36 3.53
CA TYR A 53 20.95 -2.56 4.10
C TYR A 53 22.05 -3.16 3.21
N LYS A 54 21.81 -3.25 1.89
CA LYS A 54 22.80 -3.70 0.89
C LYS A 54 24.15 -3.01 1.02
N ARG A 55 24.12 -1.73 1.39
CA ARG A 55 25.31 -0.88 1.49
C ARG A 55 26.16 -1.19 2.73
N ILE A 56 25.59 -1.82 3.76
CA ILE A 56 26.20 -1.98 5.08
C ILE A 56 26.75 -3.39 5.28
N ILE A 57 26.06 -4.44 4.81
CA ILE A 57 26.44 -5.84 5.07
C ILE A 57 26.16 -6.66 3.80
N CYS A 58 27.18 -7.21 3.14
CA CYS A 58 26.96 -8.09 2.00
C CYS A 58 27.82 -9.35 2.11
N SER A 59 27.18 -10.45 2.53
CA SER A 59 27.61 -11.81 2.19
C SER A 59 27.05 -12.18 0.80
N LYS A 60 27.77 -12.99 0.00
CA LYS A 60 27.36 -13.31 -1.38
C LYS A 60 26.01 -14.05 -1.48
N ASP A 61 25.64 -14.84 -0.47
CA ASP A 61 24.39 -15.64 -0.48
C ASP A 61 23.13 -14.82 -0.15
N GLU A 62 23.22 -13.82 0.73
CA GLU A 62 22.06 -12.97 1.08
C GLU A 62 21.68 -11.98 -0.04
N THR A 63 22.61 -11.76 -0.97
CA THR A 63 22.46 -10.76 -2.05
C THR A 63 21.37 -11.17 -3.04
N GLY A 64 21.24 -12.45 -3.37
CA GLY A 64 20.24 -12.94 -4.34
C GLY A 64 18.81 -12.76 -3.86
N ASN A 65 18.53 -13.20 -2.62
CA ASN A 65 17.18 -13.11 -2.04
C ASN A 65 16.74 -11.65 -1.82
N MET A 66 17.67 -10.79 -1.42
CA MET A 66 17.40 -9.37 -1.23
C MET A 66 17.09 -8.65 -2.55
N VAL A 67 17.82 -8.95 -3.64
CA VAL A 67 17.53 -8.39 -4.97
C VAL A 67 16.15 -8.82 -5.45
N GLY A 68 15.76 -10.08 -5.24
CA GLY A 68 14.42 -10.58 -5.55
C GLY A 68 13.33 -9.81 -4.81
N LEU A 69 13.50 -9.57 -3.51
CA LEU A 69 12.54 -8.80 -2.71
C LEU A 69 12.46 -7.33 -3.12
N VAL A 70 13.59 -6.70 -3.44
CA VAL A 70 13.64 -5.33 -3.98
C VAL A 70 12.81 -5.22 -5.27
N HIS A 71 12.98 -6.15 -6.21
CA HIS A 71 12.19 -6.15 -7.44
C HIS A 71 10.71 -6.42 -7.18
N ALA A 72 10.38 -7.35 -6.27
CA ALA A 72 9.00 -7.63 -5.89
C ALA A 72 8.31 -6.40 -5.29
N PHE A 73 8.95 -5.68 -4.36
CA PHE A 73 8.41 -4.44 -3.79
C PHE A 73 8.30 -3.32 -4.81
N SER A 74 9.27 -3.17 -5.73
CA SER A 74 9.15 -2.21 -6.84
C SER A 74 7.93 -2.50 -7.72
N TRP A 75 7.73 -3.76 -8.10
CA TRP A 75 6.58 -4.17 -8.91
C TRP A 75 5.26 -3.91 -8.19
N LEU A 76 5.22 -4.26 -6.90
CA LEU A 76 4.04 -4.06 -6.07
C LEU A 76 3.71 -2.58 -5.87
N ALA A 77 4.73 -1.72 -5.73
CA ALA A 77 4.56 -0.27 -5.66
C ALA A 77 3.93 0.29 -6.94
N ILE A 78 4.46 -0.09 -8.11
CA ILE A 78 3.93 0.33 -9.42
C ILE A 78 2.47 -0.12 -9.55
N PHE A 79 2.18 -1.37 -9.20
CA PHE A 79 0.82 -1.91 -9.23
C PHE A 79 -0.13 -1.13 -8.31
N CYS A 80 0.29 -0.84 -7.07
CA CYS A 80 -0.48 -0.05 -6.12
C CYS A 80 -0.77 1.38 -6.63
N PHE A 81 0.20 2.06 -7.24
CA PHE A 81 -0.01 3.40 -7.81
C PHE A 81 -0.90 3.38 -9.05
N ALA A 82 -0.78 2.35 -9.90
CA ALA A 82 -1.69 2.16 -11.03
C ALA A 82 -3.13 1.96 -10.55
N PHE A 83 -3.34 1.12 -9.53
CA PHE A 83 -4.64 0.91 -8.91
C PHE A 83 -5.19 2.16 -8.23
N PHE A 84 -4.35 2.92 -7.53
CA PHE A 84 -4.72 4.24 -7.01
C PHE A 84 -5.27 5.15 -8.12
N GLY A 85 -4.56 5.24 -9.25
CA GLY A 85 -5.00 6.01 -10.41
C GLY A 85 -6.35 5.54 -10.95
N MET A 86 -6.55 4.22 -11.08
CA MET A 86 -7.83 3.65 -11.55
C MET A 86 -8.99 3.91 -10.58
N VAL A 87 -8.77 3.84 -9.27
CA VAL A 87 -9.81 4.15 -8.28
C VAL A 87 -10.17 5.63 -8.29
N VAL A 88 -9.18 6.51 -8.36
CA VAL A 88 -9.41 7.96 -8.45
C VAL A 88 -10.18 8.29 -9.72
N PHE A 89 -9.76 7.72 -10.86
CA PHE A 89 -10.42 7.93 -12.15
C PHE A 89 -11.86 7.41 -12.16
N SER A 90 -12.10 6.18 -11.66
CA SER A 90 -13.46 5.63 -11.58
C SER A 90 -14.35 6.40 -10.61
N SER A 91 -13.80 6.93 -9.52
CA SER A 91 -14.53 7.80 -8.60
C SER A 91 -14.93 9.12 -9.28
N ALA A 92 -14.01 9.77 -9.99
CA ALA A 92 -14.30 11.00 -10.74
C ALA A 92 -15.34 10.77 -11.85
N LEU A 93 -15.23 9.66 -12.60
CA LEU A 93 -16.21 9.30 -13.60
C LEU A 93 -17.59 9.00 -12.99
N MET A 94 -17.64 8.43 -11.80
CA MET A 94 -18.91 8.16 -11.10
C MET A 94 -19.59 9.46 -10.68
N GLU A 95 -18.82 10.45 -10.21
CA GLU A 95 -19.32 11.79 -9.87
C GLU A 95 -19.86 12.53 -11.10
N GLU A 96 -19.19 12.43 -12.25
CA GLU A 96 -19.58 13.14 -13.48
C GLU A 96 -20.73 12.47 -14.23
N LEU A 97 -20.68 11.14 -14.42
CA LEU A 97 -21.61 10.41 -15.31
C LEU A 97 -22.79 9.76 -14.57
N GLY A 98 -22.74 9.65 -13.24
CA GLY A 98 -23.81 9.05 -12.42
C GLY A 98 -24.20 7.61 -12.80
N SER A 99 -23.35 6.89 -13.54
CA SER A 99 -23.70 5.60 -14.14
C SER A 99 -23.52 4.43 -13.16
N GLY A 100 -24.59 3.65 -12.97
CA GLY A 100 -24.56 2.44 -12.13
C GLY A 100 -23.54 1.37 -12.58
N LYS A 101 -23.14 1.35 -13.86
CA LYS A 101 -22.08 0.46 -14.35
C LYS A 101 -20.71 0.84 -13.79
N ILE A 102 -20.45 2.14 -13.61
CA ILE A 102 -19.19 2.66 -13.08
C ILE A 102 -19.11 2.34 -11.58
N ALA A 103 -20.23 2.41 -10.86
CA ALA A 103 -20.31 2.01 -9.46
C ALA A 103 -19.91 0.53 -9.27
N TYR A 104 -20.35 -0.38 -10.15
CA TYR A 104 -19.96 -1.80 -10.10
C TYR A 104 -18.45 -2.00 -10.35
N ILE A 105 -17.88 -1.30 -11.33
CA ILE A 105 -16.44 -1.34 -11.62
C ILE A 105 -15.64 -0.84 -10.42
N LYS A 106 -16.04 0.31 -9.86
CA LYS A 106 -15.42 0.90 -8.67
C LYS A 106 -15.49 -0.08 -7.49
N HIS A 107 -16.65 -0.66 -7.21
CA HIS A 107 -16.79 -1.63 -6.12
C HIS A 107 -15.89 -2.86 -6.30
N THR A 108 -15.74 -3.35 -7.53
CA THR A 108 -14.83 -4.45 -7.85
C THR A 108 -13.37 -4.05 -7.59
N LEU A 109 -12.95 -2.85 -8.00
CA LEU A 109 -11.61 -2.33 -7.70
C LEU A 109 -11.38 -2.17 -6.20
N ASP A 110 -12.39 -1.70 -5.46
CA ASP A 110 -12.33 -1.52 -4.01
C ASP A 110 -12.06 -2.87 -3.31
N ILE A 111 -12.76 -3.93 -3.70
CA ILE A 111 -12.55 -5.30 -3.18
C ILE A 111 -11.13 -5.80 -3.53
N ILE A 112 -10.70 -5.65 -4.78
CA ILE A 112 -9.39 -6.12 -5.23
C ILE A 112 -8.27 -5.46 -4.43
N ILE A 113 -8.34 -4.15 -4.21
CA ILE A 113 -7.34 -3.43 -3.40
C ILE A 113 -7.39 -3.89 -1.95
N LEU A 114 -8.59 -4.08 -1.37
CA LEU A 114 -8.73 -4.49 0.02
C LEU A 114 -8.06 -5.86 0.26
N ILE A 115 -8.41 -6.86 -0.55
CA ILE A 115 -7.85 -8.22 -0.44
C ILE A 115 -6.37 -8.21 -0.83
N GLY A 116 -6.03 -7.53 -1.92
CA GLY A 116 -4.68 -7.45 -2.45
C GLY A 116 -3.69 -6.77 -1.49
N SER A 117 -4.17 -5.85 -0.64
CA SER A 117 -3.34 -5.14 0.35
C SER A 117 -2.70 -6.04 1.42
N LEU A 118 -3.23 -7.25 1.63
CA LEU A 118 -2.65 -8.23 2.55
C LEU A 118 -1.27 -8.72 2.08
N LEU A 119 -1.03 -8.74 0.78
CA LEU A 119 0.22 -9.19 0.19
C LEU A 119 1.40 -8.24 0.48
N PRO A 120 1.35 -6.92 0.22
CA PRO A 120 2.40 -5.98 0.62
C PRO A 120 2.62 -5.96 2.13
N ILE A 121 1.56 -6.03 2.93
CA ILE A 121 1.69 -6.09 4.40
C ILE A 121 2.47 -7.34 4.81
N SER A 122 2.05 -8.51 4.35
CA SER A 122 2.68 -9.78 4.73
C SER A 122 4.14 -9.84 4.29
N LEU A 123 4.43 -9.45 3.04
CA LEU A 123 5.81 -9.36 2.54
C LEU A 123 6.65 -8.37 3.34
N SER A 124 6.09 -7.20 3.68
CA SER A 124 6.83 -6.19 4.47
C SER A 124 7.19 -6.71 5.87
N LEU A 125 6.31 -7.48 6.51
CA LEU A 125 6.55 -8.12 7.80
C LEU A 125 7.64 -9.19 7.70
N VAL A 126 7.61 -10.01 6.64
CA VAL A 126 8.65 -11.01 6.37
C VAL A 126 9.99 -10.32 6.13
N ALA A 127 10.05 -9.31 5.26
CA ALA A 127 11.28 -8.58 4.96
C ALA A 127 11.87 -7.91 6.22
N GLN A 128 11.03 -7.33 7.08
CA GLN A 128 11.48 -6.78 8.36
C GLN A 128 12.06 -7.82 9.31
N ARG A 129 11.44 -9.01 9.39
CA ARG A 129 11.94 -10.11 10.24
C ARG A 129 13.26 -10.67 9.70
N THR A 130 13.35 -10.89 8.40
CA THR A 130 14.50 -11.50 7.76
C THR A 130 15.75 -10.61 7.85
N PHE A 131 15.61 -9.32 7.55
CA PHE A 131 16.77 -8.42 7.45
C PHE A 131 16.97 -7.55 8.70
N LYS A 132 16.18 -7.75 9.77
CA LYS A 132 16.18 -6.93 10.99
C LYS A 132 16.29 -5.43 10.70
N LEU A 133 15.58 -4.97 9.67
CA LEU A 133 15.68 -3.59 9.17
C LEU A 133 15.41 -2.63 10.33
N ARG A 134 16.45 -1.91 10.77
CA ARG A 134 16.35 -0.76 11.67
C ARG A 134 16.16 0.49 10.83
N ALA A 135 15.35 1.42 11.33
CA ALA A 135 15.29 2.77 10.80
C ALA A 135 16.69 3.37 10.81
N VAL A 136 17.26 3.57 9.62
CA VAL A 136 18.27 4.60 9.44
C VAL A 136 17.46 5.87 9.22
N LEU A 137 17.28 6.62 10.30
CA LEU A 137 16.69 7.95 10.30
C LEU A 137 17.82 8.97 10.21
#